data_AF-A0A538EQJ1-F1
#
_entry.id   AF-A0A538EQJ1-F1
#
_cell.length_a   1.000
_cell.length_b   1.000
_cell.length_c   1.000
_cell.angle_alpha   90.00
_cell.angle_beta   90.00
_cell.angle_gamma   90.00
#
_symmetry.space_group_name_H-M   'P 1'
#
loop_
_entity.id
_entity.type
_entity.pdbx_description
1 polymer ?
#
loop_
_entity_poly.entity_id
_entity_poly.type
_entity_poly.pdbx_seq_one_letter_code
_entity_poly.pdbx_strand_id
1 'polypeptide(L)'
;MQDEFPELALIGVVVDASPGRSPRGVRQRLKGLSDRFRGSHAVTMRQAPIPWAYRVFYRHVGLDPDADRTPGEAAAVRRLLHGAFRSENVVDDALLIALVETGVPIWALDAGRVSDVAPGHGVTRDTRRMALLTVQVAGVPSIHVEEALHTCVDVLRSG
;
A
#
# COMPACT_ATOMS: atom_id res chain seq x y z
N MET A 1 7.37 -23.88 0.78
CA MET A 1 7.15 -22.41 0.72
C MET A 1 7.71 -21.71 1.96
N GLN A 2 7.30 -22.00 3.20
CA GLN A 2 7.95 -21.42 4.40
C GLN A 2 9.42 -21.87 4.56
N ASP A 3 9.73 -23.13 4.27
CA ASP A 3 11.12 -23.63 4.31
C ASP A 3 12.01 -23.06 3.19
N GLU A 4 11.38 -22.52 2.13
CA GLU A 4 12.05 -21.96 0.96
C GLU A 4 12.18 -20.43 1.06
N PHE A 5 11.28 -19.78 1.82
CA PHE A 5 11.24 -18.34 2.05
C PHE A 5 10.86 -18.04 3.51
N PRO A 6 11.79 -18.20 4.46
CA PRO A 6 11.49 -18.05 5.90
C PRO A 6 11.07 -16.62 6.27
N GLU A 7 11.49 -15.63 5.50
CA GLU A 7 11.10 -14.22 5.68
C GLU A 7 9.80 -13.85 4.95
N LEU A 8 9.22 -14.75 4.13
CA LEU A 8 7.97 -14.46 3.41
C LEU A 8 6.77 -14.74 4.31
N ALA A 9 6.03 -13.69 4.66
CA ALA A 9 4.86 -13.79 5.51
C ALA A 9 3.75 -12.85 5.04
N LEU A 10 2.50 -13.24 5.30
CA LEU A 10 1.36 -12.34 5.19
C LEU A 10 1.12 -11.73 6.57
N ILE A 11 1.30 -10.42 6.68
CA ILE A 11 1.10 -9.66 7.92
C ILE A 11 -0.17 -8.84 7.77
N GLY A 12 -0.97 -8.74 8.83
CA GLY A 12 -2.18 -7.96 8.75
C GLY A 12 -2.81 -7.60 10.08
N VAL A 13 -3.76 -6.67 10.00
CA VAL A 13 -4.56 -6.19 11.12
C VAL A 13 -6.00 -5.97 10.66
N VAL A 14 -6.94 -6.21 11.55
CA VAL A 14 -8.36 -5.91 11.31
C VAL A 14 -8.69 -4.56 11.93
N VAL A 15 -9.33 -3.69 11.17
CA VAL A 15 -9.75 -2.35 11.61
C VAL A 15 -11.23 -2.14 11.33
N ASP A 16 -11.95 -1.61 12.31
CA ASP A 16 -13.30 -1.08 12.09
C ASP A 16 -13.17 0.32 11.49
N ALA A 17 -13.53 0.44 10.22
CA ALA A 17 -13.48 1.68 9.45
C ALA A 17 -14.55 1.62 8.35
N SER A 18 -15.05 2.78 7.93
CA SER A 18 -16.02 2.87 6.82
C SER A 18 -15.39 3.65 5.66
N PRO A 19 -15.49 3.18 4.41
CA PRO A 19 -15.05 3.96 3.26
C PRO A 19 -15.87 5.23 3.13
N GLY A 20 -15.25 6.26 2.57
CA GLY A 20 -15.89 7.55 2.41
C GLY A 20 -14.96 8.59 1.86
N ARG A 21 -15.41 9.83 1.88
CA ARG A 21 -14.61 10.96 1.42
C ARG A 21 -13.43 11.18 2.36
N SER A 22 -12.25 11.42 1.80
CA SER A 22 -11.05 11.72 2.58
C SER A 22 -11.20 13.03 3.39
N PRO A 23 -10.91 12.98 4.69
CA PRO A 23 -10.89 14.16 5.55
C PRO A 23 -9.92 15.22 5.05
N ARG A 24 -10.07 16.45 5.54
CA ARG A 24 -9.18 17.56 5.16
C ARG A 24 -7.72 17.27 5.53
N GLY A 25 -7.46 16.68 6.70
CA GLY A 25 -6.10 16.34 7.15
C GLY A 25 -5.41 15.35 6.21
N VAL A 26 -6.12 14.30 5.78
CA VAL A 26 -5.63 13.30 4.83
C VAL A 26 -5.28 13.94 3.48
N ARG A 27 -6.18 14.77 2.95
CA ARG A 27 -5.94 15.52 1.70
C ARG A 27 -4.75 16.47 1.80
N GLN A 28 -4.57 17.12 2.95
CA GLN A 28 -3.41 17.98 3.21
C GLN A 28 -2.11 17.17 3.29
N ARG A 29 -2.12 15.98 3.90
CA ARG A 29 -0.97 15.07 3.94
C ARG A 29 -0.58 14.61 2.53
N LEU A 30 -1.54 14.20 1.71
CA LEU A 30 -1.31 13.88 0.29
C LEU A 30 -0.73 15.05 -0.50
N LYS A 31 -1.21 16.28 -0.24
CA LYS A 31 -0.63 17.48 -0.84
C LYS A 31 0.83 17.65 -0.41
N GLY A 32 1.12 17.54 0.88
CA GLY A 32 2.48 17.63 1.41
C GLY A 32 3.42 16.56 0.81
N LEU A 33 2.94 15.33 0.66
CA LEU A 33 3.66 14.27 -0.04
C LEU A 33 3.90 14.65 -1.51
N SER A 34 2.89 15.19 -2.20
CA SER A 34 3.02 15.63 -3.59
C SER A 34 4.04 16.74 -3.79
N ASP A 35 4.13 17.67 -2.83
CA ASP A 35 5.07 18.80 -2.88
C ASP A 35 6.52 18.33 -2.68
N ARG A 36 6.73 17.28 -1.87
CA ARG A 36 8.05 16.66 -1.63
C ARG A 36 8.45 15.69 -2.74
N PHE A 37 7.49 14.96 -3.32
CA PHE A 37 7.73 13.93 -4.31
C PHE A 37 7.87 14.52 -5.72
N ARG A 38 9.08 14.97 -6.05
CA ARG A 38 9.44 15.49 -7.38
C ARG A 38 9.76 14.37 -8.37
N GLY A 39 9.84 14.70 -9.67
CA GLY A 39 10.12 13.70 -10.71
C GLY A 39 11.42 12.91 -10.50
N SER A 40 12.45 13.52 -9.91
CA SER A 40 13.67 12.81 -9.50
C SER A 40 13.40 11.75 -8.42
N HIS A 41 12.50 12.01 -7.48
CA HIS A 41 12.12 11.07 -6.43
C HIS A 41 11.32 9.89 -6.98
N ALA A 42 10.52 10.08 -8.04
CA ALA A 42 9.85 8.97 -8.73
C ALA A 42 10.86 7.96 -9.31
N VAL A 43 11.96 8.46 -9.88
CA VAL A 43 13.05 7.63 -10.41
C VAL A 43 13.82 6.97 -9.27
N THR A 44 14.16 7.72 -8.21
CA THR A 44 14.88 7.18 -7.06
C THR A 44 14.06 6.15 -6.28
N MET A 45 12.73 6.31 -6.20
CA MET A 45 11.85 5.36 -5.50
C MET A 45 11.99 3.93 -6.05
N ARG A 46 12.15 3.79 -7.36
CA ARG A 46 12.36 2.48 -8.00
C ARG A 46 13.65 1.78 -7.55
N GLN A 47 14.66 2.56 -7.18
CA GLN A 47 15.96 2.08 -6.72
C GLN A 47 16.07 2.03 -5.19
N ALA A 48 15.06 2.54 -4.47
CA ALA A 48 15.05 2.51 -3.02
C ALA A 48 15.00 1.04 -2.53
N PRO A 49 15.64 0.71 -1.39
CA PRO A 49 15.79 -0.67 -0.95
C PRO A 49 14.47 -1.45 -0.83
N ILE A 50 13.42 -0.84 -0.27
CA ILE A 50 12.13 -1.50 -0.03
C ILE A 50 11.37 -1.76 -1.35
N PRO A 51 11.12 -0.75 -2.21
CA PRO A 51 10.54 -1.01 -3.53
C PRO A 51 11.33 -2.01 -4.38
N TRP A 52 12.67 -2.03 -4.26
CA TRP A 52 13.51 -3.00 -4.94
C TRP A 52 13.26 -4.43 -4.44
N ALA A 53 13.11 -4.64 -3.13
CA ALA A 53 12.78 -5.94 -2.56
C ALA A 53 11.47 -6.49 -3.13
N TYR A 54 10.45 -5.65 -3.33
CA TYR A 54 9.21 -6.05 -4.00
C TYR A 54 9.41 -6.40 -5.48
N ARG A 55 10.30 -5.72 -6.22
CA ARG A 55 10.65 -6.12 -7.60
C ARG A 55 11.29 -7.51 -7.64
N VAL A 56 12.19 -7.79 -6.70
CA VAL A 56 12.81 -9.11 -6.55
C VAL A 56 11.77 -10.16 -6.19
N PHE A 57 10.84 -9.86 -5.27
CA PHE A 57 9.74 -10.75 -4.93
C PHE A 57 8.84 -11.06 -6.15
N TYR A 58 8.47 -10.05 -6.94
CA TYR A 58 7.68 -10.24 -8.17
C TYR A 58 8.34 -11.28 -9.08
N ARG A 59 9.66 -11.15 -9.34
CA ARG A 59 10.39 -12.14 -10.14
C ARG A 59 10.36 -13.54 -9.53
N HIS A 60 10.48 -13.67 -8.21
CA HIS A 60 10.40 -14.97 -7.54
C HIS A 60 9.05 -15.65 -7.68
N VAL A 61 7.95 -14.88 -7.70
CA VAL A 61 6.59 -15.43 -7.89
C VAL A 61 6.19 -15.53 -9.38
N GLY A 62 7.14 -15.33 -10.30
CA GLY A 62 6.91 -15.45 -11.75
C GLY A 62 6.26 -14.23 -12.40
N LEU A 63 6.13 -13.10 -11.69
CA LEU A 63 5.70 -11.83 -12.25
C LEU A 63 6.90 -11.05 -12.79
N ASP A 64 6.78 -10.44 -13.96
CA ASP A 64 7.81 -9.55 -14.47
C ASP A 64 7.54 -8.11 -14.02
N PRO A 65 8.31 -7.53 -13.10
CA PRO A 65 8.08 -6.17 -12.62
C PRO A 65 8.30 -5.08 -13.68
N ASP A 66 8.79 -5.43 -14.88
CA ASP A 66 8.90 -4.52 -16.02
C ASP A 66 7.65 -4.54 -16.91
N ALA A 67 6.90 -5.64 -16.91
CA ALA A 67 5.58 -5.75 -17.54
C ALA A 67 4.46 -5.33 -16.56
N ASP A 68 4.50 -5.88 -15.34
CA ASP A 68 3.56 -5.65 -14.25
C ASP A 68 4.19 -4.77 -13.18
N ARG A 69 3.99 -3.44 -13.30
CA ARG A 69 4.55 -2.47 -12.36
C ARG A 69 4.18 -2.81 -10.92
N THR A 70 5.16 -2.73 -10.02
CA THR A 70 4.91 -2.86 -8.59
C THR A 70 4.04 -1.71 -8.08
N PRO A 71 3.36 -1.83 -6.93
CA PRO A 71 2.45 -0.79 -6.44
C PRO A 71 3.14 0.57 -6.28
N GLY A 72 4.39 0.59 -5.79
CA GLY A 72 5.19 1.81 -5.65
C GLY A 72 5.46 2.49 -6.99
N GLU A 73 5.83 1.72 -8.01
CA GLU A 73 6.06 2.23 -9.37
C GLU A 73 4.76 2.74 -10.01
N ALA A 74 3.65 2.01 -9.84
CA ALA A 74 2.34 2.44 -10.31
C ALA A 74 1.91 3.76 -9.65
N ALA A 75 2.16 3.94 -8.35
CA ALA A 75 1.92 5.19 -7.64
C ALA A 75 2.79 6.34 -8.18
N ALA A 76 4.08 6.10 -8.39
CA ALA A 76 5.00 7.08 -8.96
C ALA A 76 4.58 7.51 -10.38
N VAL A 77 4.17 6.56 -11.24
CA VAL A 77 3.68 6.86 -12.60
C VAL A 77 2.38 7.66 -12.54
N ARG A 78 1.38 7.24 -11.75
CA ARG A 78 0.13 8.01 -11.58
C ARG A 78 0.41 9.44 -11.11
N ARG A 79 1.33 9.61 -10.16
CA ARG A 79 1.78 10.93 -9.68
C ARG A 79 2.40 11.78 -10.76
N LEU A 80 3.23 11.22 -11.63
CA LEU A 80 3.83 11.93 -12.76
C LEU A 80 2.77 12.34 -13.79
N LEU A 81 1.87 11.42 -14.15
CA LEU A 81 0.78 11.68 -15.09
C LEU A 81 -0.19 12.76 -14.60
N HIS A 82 -0.50 12.77 -13.30
CA HIS A 82 -1.50 13.68 -12.73
C HIS A 82 -0.93 14.95 -12.10
N GLY A 83 0.40 15.05 -11.97
CA GLY A 83 1.07 16.18 -11.33
C GLY A 83 0.92 16.26 -9.81
N ALA A 84 0.17 15.35 -9.18
CA ALA A 84 -0.02 15.24 -7.73
C ALA A 84 -0.53 13.83 -7.35
N PHE A 85 -0.37 13.44 -6.09
CA PHE A 85 -1.12 12.33 -5.50
C PHE A 85 -2.55 12.84 -5.26
N ARG A 86 -3.47 12.47 -6.15
CA ARG A 86 -4.87 12.90 -6.07
C ARG A 86 -5.61 12.05 -5.05
N SER A 87 -6.42 12.72 -4.24
CA SER A 87 -7.30 12.07 -3.28
C SER A 87 -8.48 11.42 -4.01
N GLU A 88 -8.76 10.15 -3.69
CA GLU A 88 -9.86 9.39 -4.27
C GLU A 88 -10.94 9.14 -3.21
N ASN A 89 -10.60 8.36 -2.18
CA ASN A 89 -11.40 8.13 -0.98
C ASN A 89 -10.46 7.78 0.18
N VAL A 90 -10.98 7.78 1.41
CA VAL A 90 -10.13 7.67 2.61
C VAL A 90 -9.33 6.35 2.66
N VAL A 91 -9.87 5.27 2.10
CA VAL A 91 -9.19 3.96 2.07
C VAL A 91 -8.05 4.00 1.08
N ASP A 92 -8.32 4.33 -0.18
CA ASP A 92 -7.26 4.41 -1.21
C ASP A 92 -6.17 5.42 -0.84
N ASP A 93 -6.56 6.54 -0.22
CA ASP A 93 -5.63 7.56 0.25
C ASP A 93 -4.77 7.06 1.42
N ALA A 94 -5.34 6.28 2.36
CA ALA A 94 -4.58 5.68 3.45
C ALA A 94 -3.54 4.67 2.94
N LEU A 95 -3.94 3.81 2.00
CA LEU A 95 -3.04 2.84 1.36
C LEU A 95 -1.93 3.55 0.58
N LEU A 96 -2.26 4.61 -0.16
CA LEU A 96 -1.29 5.40 -0.90
C LEU A 96 -0.32 6.14 0.02
N ILE A 97 -0.80 6.74 1.12
CA ILE A 97 0.05 7.42 2.10
C ILE A 97 1.04 6.42 2.71
N ALA A 98 0.56 5.27 3.19
CA ALA A 98 1.41 4.24 3.77
C ALA A 98 2.49 3.77 2.77
N LEU A 99 2.09 3.49 1.52
CA LEU A 99 3.01 3.08 0.46
C LEU A 99 4.06 4.14 0.14
N VAL A 100 3.66 5.41 0.00
CA VAL A 100 4.59 6.48 -0.41
C VAL A 100 5.57 6.82 0.71
N GLU A 101 5.14 6.75 1.96
CA GLU A 101 5.99 7.06 3.11
C GLU A 101 6.94 5.93 3.49
N THR A 102 6.51 4.67 3.35
CA THR A 102 7.29 3.50 3.81
C THR A 102 7.88 2.65 2.69
N GLY A 103 7.34 2.75 1.47
CA GLY A 103 7.64 1.84 0.36
C GLY A 103 6.93 0.48 0.43
N VAL A 104 6.19 0.19 1.51
CA VAL A 104 5.49 -1.08 1.74
C VAL A 104 4.04 -0.96 1.23
N PRO A 105 3.61 -1.81 0.28
CA PRO A 105 2.22 -1.85 -0.16
C PRO A 105 1.31 -2.50 0.88
N ILE A 106 0.17 -1.87 1.13
CA ILE A 106 -0.93 -2.44 1.93
C ILE A 106 -2.12 -2.68 0.99
N TRP A 107 -2.86 -3.76 1.24
CA TRP A 107 -4.15 -4.05 0.62
C TRP A 107 -5.25 -4.03 1.67
N ALA A 108 -6.43 -3.55 1.30
CA ALA A 108 -7.62 -3.58 2.15
C ALA A 108 -8.67 -4.54 1.55
N LEU A 109 -9.18 -5.44 2.37
CA LEU A 109 -10.26 -6.38 2.02
C LEU A 109 -11.42 -6.23 2.99
N ASP A 110 -12.64 -6.54 2.55
CA ASP A 110 -13.80 -6.64 3.42
C ASP A 110 -13.65 -7.86 4.34
N ALA A 111 -13.40 -7.63 5.63
CA ALA A 111 -13.12 -8.68 6.60
C ALA A 111 -14.29 -9.68 6.76
N GLY A 112 -15.52 -9.26 6.48
CA GLY A 112 -16.70 -10.14 6.52
C GLY A 112 -16.78 -11.08 5.32
N ARG A 113 -15.93 -10.89 4.30
CA ARG A 113 -15.90 -11.70 3.08
C ARG A 113 -14.59 -12.46 2.87
N VAL A 114 -13.57 -12.25 3.70
CA VAL A 114 -12.28 -12.98 3.62
C VAL A 114 -12.40 -14.38 4.24
N SER A 115 -13.31 -15.20 3.74
CA SER A 115 -13.46 -16.61 4.11
C SER A 115 -13.19 -17.57 2.95
N ASP A 116 -13.32 -17.09 1.70
CA ASP A 116 -13.17 -17.91 0.50
C ASP A 116 -12.05 -17.37 -0.41
N VAL A 117 -11.38 -18.26 -1.14
CA VAL A 117 -10.45 -17.89 -2.21
C VAL A 117 -11.28 -17.63 -3.48
N ALA A 118 -11.96 -16.50 -3.50
CA ALA A 118 -12.75 -16.03 -4.63
C ALA A 118 -12.42 -14.56 -4.97
N PRO A 119 -12.64 -14.10 -6.20
CA PRO A 119 -12.60 -12.68 -6.52
C PRO A 119 -13.73 -11.92 -5.79
N GLY A 120 -13.58 -10.61 -5.59
CA GLY A 120 -14.66 -9.74 -5.10
C GLY A 120 -14.66 -9.43 -3.59
N HIS A 121 -13.56 -9.71 -2.90
CA HIS A 121 -13.37 -9.37 -1.47
C HIS A 121 -12.84 -7.96 -1.21
N GLY A 122 -12.80 -7.12 -2.25
CA GLY A 122 -12.40 -5.72 -2.12
C GLY A 122 -13.37 -4.94 -1.23
N VAL A 123 -12.87 -3.82 -0.69
CA VAL A 123 -13.66 -2.90 0.13
C VAL A 123 -14.77 -2.26 -0.71
N THR A 124 -16.00 -2.26 -0.17
CA THR A 124 -17.18 -1.64 -0.77
C THR A 124 -17.74 -0.55 0.13
N ARG A 125 -18.69 0.25 -0.36
CA ARG A 125 -19.35 1.31 0.44
C ARG A 125 -19.99 0.80 1.74
N ASP A 126 -20.40 -0.47 1.76
CA ASP A 126 -21.07 -1.08 2.90
C ASP A 126 -20.08 -1.74 3.88
N THR A 127 -18.80 -1.85 3.51
CA THR A 127 -17.77 -2.45 4.37
C THR A 127 -17.58 -1.60 5.63
N ARG A 128 -17.70 -2.24 6.80
CA ARG A 128 -17.52 -1.62 8.12
C ARG A 128 -16.29 -2.12 8.88
N ARG A 129 -15.74 -3.24 8.43
CA ARG A 129 -14.59 -3.90 9.01
C ARG A 129 -13.69 -4.37 7.89
N MET A 130 -12.43 -3.97 7.94
CA MET A 130 -11.45 -4.23 6.89
C MET A 130 -10.31 -5.06 7.43
N ALA A 131 -9.83 -6.02 6.64
CA ALA A 131 -8.54 -6.65 6.84
C ALA A 131 -7.50 -5.86 6.03
N LEU A 132 -6.57 -5.22 6.72
CA LEU A 132 -5.39 -4.61 6.11
C LEU A 132 -4.28 -5.64 6.07
N LEU A 133 -3.75 -5.91 4.88
CA LEU A 133 -2.80 -6.98 4.64
C LEU A 133 -1.58 -6.44 3.89
N THR A 134 -0.42 -7.01 4.17
CA THR A 134 0.79 -6.81 3.39
C THR A 134 1.63 -8.06 3.34
N VAL A 135 2.42 -8.19 2.28
CA VAL A 135 3.37 -9.28 2.10
C VAL A 135 4.71 -8.78 2.61
N GLN A 136 5.16 -9.34 3.72
CA GLN A 136 6.53 -9.25 4.19
C GLN A 136 7.40 -10.07 3.24
N VAL A 137 8.45 -9.46 2.68
CA VAL A 137 9.36 -10.11 1.74
C VAL A 137 10.79 -9.98 2.24
N ALA A 138 11.68 -10.83 1.73
CA ALA A 138 13.08 -10.81 2.10
C ALA A 138 13.73 -9.45 1.79
N GLY A 139 14.52 -8.93 2.73
CA GLY A 139 15.19 -7.64 2.59
C GLY A 139 14.37 -6.40 2.97
N VAL A 140 13.12 -6.57 3.43
CA VAL A 140 12.32 -5.49 4.04
C VAL A 140 12.37 -5.62 5.56
N PRO A 141 12.92 -4.65 6.31
CA PRO A 141 12.89 -4.68 7.77
C PRO A 141 11.45 -4.66 8.31
N SER A 142 11.14 -5.51 9.29
CA SER A 142 9.78 -5.64 9.86
C SER A 142 9.22 -4.31 10.39
N ILE A 143 10.08 -3.43 10.89
CA ILE A 143 9.69 -2.09 11.36
C ILE A 143 8.97 -1.27 10.30
N HIS A 144 9.34 -1.39 9.01
CA HIS A 144 8.66 -0.68 7.93
C HIS A 144 7.29 -1.28 7.61
N VAL A 145 7.14 -2.59 7.78
CA VAL A 145 5.83 -3.26 7.65
C VAL A 145 4.90 -2.82 8.78
N GLU A 146 5.40 -2.79 10.01
CA GLU A 146 4.66 -2.30 11.17
C GLU A 146 4.27 -0.82 11.01
N GLU A 147 5.22 0.03 10.59
CA GLU A 147 5.00 1.45 10.34
C GLU A 147 3.96 1.69 9.23
N ALA A 148 3.98 0.90 8.16
CA ALA A 148 3.01 1.00 7.08
C ALA A 148 1.59 0.64 7.54
N LEU A 149 1.44 -0.45 8.30
CA LEU A 149 0.16 -0.84 8.88
C LEU A 149 -0.33 0.21 9.88
N HIS A 150 0.55 0.69 10.76
CA HIS A 150 0.21 1.72 11.75
C HIS A 150 -0.22 3.02 11.07
N THR A 151 0.54 3.49 10.07
CA THR A 151 0.21 4.67 9.27
C THR A 151 -1.15 4.54 8.61
N CYS A 152 -1.45 3.37 8.02
CA CYS A 152 -2.73 3.12 7.37
C CYS A 152 -3.88 3.14 8.38
N VAL A 153 -3.75 2.44 9.50
CA VAL A 153 -4.74 2.40 10.58
C VAL A 153 -5.00 3.79 11.15
N ASP A 154 -3.95 4.58 11.37
CA ASP A 154 -4.06 5.94 11.89
C ASP A 154 -4.83 6.83 10.93
N VAL A 155 -4.51 6.79 9.63
CA VAL A 155 -5.23 7.58 8.62
C VAL A 155 -6.71 7.18 8.58
N LEU A 156 -7.03 5.88 8.64
CA LEU A 156 -8.40 5.38 8.62
C LEU A 156 -9.20 5.74 9.88
N ARG A 157 -8.56 5.76 11.05
CA ARG A 157 -9.20 6.14 12.32
C ARG A 157 -9.34 7.65 12.51
N SER A 158 -8.51 8.42 11.81
CA SER A 158 -8.53 9.89 11.85
C SER A 158 -9.60 10.52 10.94
N GLY A 159 -10.34 9.70 10.18
CA GLY A 159 -11.32 10.15 9.21
C GLY A 159 -12.75 9.78 9.52
#